data_AF-A0AAU9CKI2-F1
#
_entry.id   AF-A0AAU9CKI2-F1
#
_cell.length_a   1.000
_cell.length_b   1.000
_cell.length_c   1.000
_cell.angle_alpha   90.00
_cell.angle_beta   90.00
_cell.angle_gamma   90.00
#
_symmetry.space_group_name_H-M   'P 1'
#
loop_
_entity.id
_entity.type
_entity.pdbx_description
1 polymer ?
#
loop_
_entity_poly.entity_id
_entity_poly.type
_entity_poly.pdbx_seq_one_letter_code
_entity_poly.pdbx_strand_id
1 'polypeptide(L)'
;MANKTVLAFALIIISVFGFQFAQAQQQIEINLENAPKGYFTLSLLQGAERISVDSAKTINGKLVLKGRYDSGLYALIKNGKGFSFIVNENKIRLQADWNAGAGSLKVLESEENRWWTEYLMRRNITYGKLNVIQPVTMAYDRDSEFYRQATKEFYTVQGGLRTFVSKIPRQTLASLFARADLRPRLAHNMSFSEQRLSMKKNWFANVDWTDSRLLNSDILTNKINDFMSICAGRGASRPEVERGMKEGVDILLSATQANPQIHEYALSLLVKKLETYGIRNPAYSHKLRHPYRNLRTRGPRAGNNGQTQKIRRLKGWKKSFAHQRFRFAGQ
;
A
#
# COMPACT_ATOMS: atom_id res chain seq x y z
N MET A 1 -17.75 52.39 -46.99
CA MET A 1 -16.47 51.99 -46.38
C MET A 1 -16.72 51.74 -44.90
N ALA A 2 -16.10 50.69 -44.32
CA ALA A 2 -16.39 50.03 -43.02
C ALA A 2 -17.73 49.26 -43.01
N ASN A 3 -17.88 48.02 -42.51
CA ASN A 3 -17.01 47.14 -41.73
C ASN A 3 -17.35 45.68 -42.08
N LYS A 4 -16.52 45.00 -42.89
CA LYS A 4 -16.63 43.54 -43.16
C LYS A 4 -15.64 42.70 -42.35
N THR A 5 -14.85 43.33 -41.48
CA THR A 5 -13.72 42.72 -40.75
C THR A 5 -14.07 42.14 -39.38
N VAL A 6 -15.27 42.38 -38.85
CA VAL A 6 -15.64 41.94 -37.49
C VAL A 6 -16.27 40.53 -37.45
N LEU A 7 -16.77 40.01 -38.58
CA LEU A 7 -17.37 38.66 -38.61
C LEU A 7 -16.34 37.50 -38.72
N ALA A 8 -15.10 37.78 -39.08
CA ALA A 8 -14.06 36.75 -39.23
C ALA A 8 -13.40 36.35 -37.89
N PHE A 9 -13.55 37.14 -36.83
CA PHE A 9 -12.94 36.87 -35.53
C PHE A 9 -13.80 36.01 -34.58
N ALA A 10 -15.10 35.84 -34.88
CA ALA A 10 -16.00 35.04 -34.04
C ALA A 10 -15.95 33.53 -34.35
N LEU A 11 -15.35 33.12 -35.47
CA LEU A 11 -15.32 31.72 -35.92
C LEU A 11 -14.03 30.95 -35.57
N ILE A 12 -12.99 31.63 -35.06
CA ILE A 12 -11.71 31.00 -34.69
C ILE A 12 -11.62 30.65 -33.20
N ILE A 13 -12.52 31.17 -32.35
CA ILE A 13 -12.48 30.91 -30.90
C ILE A 13 -13.20 29.58 -30.51
N ILE A 14 -13.95 28.96 -31.42
CA ILE A 14 -14.71 27.72 -31.12
C ILE A 14 -13.90 26.44 -31.43
N SER A 15 -12.75 26.50 -32.10
CA SER A 15 -11.99 25.29 -32.47
C SER A 15 -10.94 24.83 -31.45
N VAL A 16 -10.74 25.54 -30.34
CA VAL A 16 -9.67 25.21 -29.36
C VAL A 16 -10.17 24.36 -28.17
N PHE A 17 -11.48 24.17 -28.00
CA PHE A 17 -12.05 23.41 -26.87
C PHE A 17 -12.60 22.02 -27.22
N GLY A 18 -12.08 21.42 -28.29
CA GLY A 18 -12.49 20.11 -28.79
C GLY A 18 -11.51 18.96 -28.57
N PHE A 19 -10.44 19.11 -27.78
CA PHE A 19 -9.67 17.93 -27.37
C PHE A 19 -10.43 17.21 -26.24
N GLN A 20 -11.43 16.43 -26.65
CA GLN A 20 -11.83 15.29 -25.84
C GLN A 20 -10.59 14.39 -25.73
N PHE A 21 -9.85 14.53 -24.62
CA PHE A 21 -8.94 13.49 -24.19
C PHE A 21 -9.79 12.22 -24.05
N ALA A 22 -9.82 11.40 -25.09
CA ALA A 22 -10.26 10.02 -25.01
C ALA A 22 -9.30 9.37 -24.02
N GLN A 23 -9.63 9.43 -22.73
CA GLN A 23 -8.83 8.76 -21.72
C GLN A 23 -8.84 7.29 -22.08
N ALA A 24 -7.66 6.81 -22.46
CA ALA A 24 -7.44 5.48 -22.98
C ALA A 24 -8.04 4.46 -22.00
N GLN A 25 -8.84 3.55 -22.55
CA GLN A 25 -9.37 2.44 -21.76
C GLN A 25 -8.21 1.54 -21.35
N GLN A 26 -8.10 1.26 -20.06
CA GLN A 26 -7.11 0.32 -19.54
C GLN A 26 -7.57 -1.11 -19.83
N GLN A 27 -6.63 -1.97 -20.20
CA GLN A 27 -6.83 -3.40 -20.38
C GLN A 27 -5.89 -4.17 -19.45
N ILE A 28 -6.50 -4.97 -18.58
CA ILE A 28 -5.78 -5.88 -17.67
C ILE A 28 -6.05 -7.30 -18.16
N GLU A 29 -4.98 -8.01 -18.52
CA GLU A 29 -5.01 -9.40 -18.94
C GLU A 29 -4.18 -10.24 -17.96
N ILE A 30 -4.79 -11.30 -17.44
CA ILE A 30 -4.14 -12.17 -16.46
C ILE A 30 -4.34 -13.62 -16.89
N ASN A 31 -3.23 -14.32 -17.12
CA ASN A 31 -3.22 -15.76 -17.33
C ASN A 31 -3.07 -16.45 -15.97
N LEU A 32 -4.11 -17.15 -15.53
CA LEU A 32 -4.17 -17.86 -14.27
C LEU A 32 -4.14 -19.37 -14.51
N GLU A 33 -3.00 -19.97 -14.20
CA GLU A 33 -2.85 -21.42 -14.15
C GLU A 33 -3.53 -21.97 -12.89
N ASN A 34 -4.15 -23.15 -13.01
CA ASN A 34 -4.81 -23.84 -11.90
C ASN A 34 -5.91 -23.01 -11.20
N ALA A 35 -6.52 -22.07 -11.91
CA ALA A 35 -7.51 -21.15 -11.36
C ALA A 35 -8.88 -21.85 -11.17
N PRO A 36 -9.56 -21.65 -10.03
CA PRO A 36 -10.92 -22.15 -9.85
C PRO A 36 -11.90 -21.44 -10.78
N LYS A 37 -12.93 -22.18 -11.21
CA LYS A 37 -13.99 -21.65 -12.08
C LYS A 37 -14.77 -20.51 -11.42
N GLY A 38 -15.34 -19.63 -12.25
CA GLY A 38 -16.27 -18.58 -11.85
C GLY A 38 -15.63 -17.19 -11.80
N TYR A 39 -16.30 -16.26 -11.11
CA TYR A 39 -15.87 -14.86 -11.07
C TYR A 39 -14.72 -14.63 -10.08
N PHE A 40 -13.84 -13.73 -10.46
CA PHE A 40 -12.82 -13.09 -9.65
C PHE A 40 -13.20 -11.62 -9.50
N THR A 41 -12.94 -11.06 -8.33
CA THR A 41 -13.22 -9.65 -8.03
C THR A 41 -11.94 -8.84 -8.12
N LEU A 42 -11.95 -7.75 -8.88
CA LEU A 42 -10.90 -6.73 -8.83
C LEU A 42 -11.29 -5.71 -7.77
N SER A 43 -10.40 -5.46 -6.81
CA SER A 43 -10.63 -4.47 -5.74
C SER A 43 -9.47 -3.49 -5.63
N LEU A 44 -9.76 -2.19 -5.60
CA LEU A 44 -8.78 -1.17 -5.22
C LEU A 44 -8.47 -1.33 -3.72
N LEU A 45 -7.19 -1.35 -3.36
CA LEU A 45 -6.76 -1.24 -1.98
C LEU A 45 -6.74 0.25 -1.63
N GLN A 46 -7.69 0.69 -0.80
CA GLN A 46 -7.76 2.08 -0.35
C GLN A 46 -7.53 2.14 1.15
N GLY A 47 -6.28 2.35 1.54
CA GLY A 47 -5.83 2.23 2.92
C GLY A 47 -6.15 0.86 3.50
N ALA A 48 -7.00 0.82 4.54
CA ALA A 48 -7.39 -0.41 5.21
C ALA A 48 -8.58 -1.13 4.55
N GLU A 49 -9.19 -0.50 3.54
CA GLU A 49 -10.38 -0.99 2.87
C GLU A 49 -10.04 -1.59 1.51
N ARG A 50 -10.94 -2.47 1.06
CA ARG A 50 -10.91 -3.01 -0.30
C ARG A 50 -12.22 -2.64 -0.97
N ILE A 51 -12.12 -1.83 -2.02
CA ILE A 51 -13.27 -1.36 -2.78
C ILE A 51 -13.36 -2.20 -4.03
N SER A 52 -14.36 -3.08 -4.12
CA SER A 52 -14.62 -3.85 -5.34
C SER A 52 -15.03 -2.90 -6.47
N VAL A 53 -14.25 -2.92 -7.56
CA VAL A 53 -14.45 -2.02 -8.70
C VAL A 53 -14.95 -2.76 -9.94
N ASP A 54 -14.63 -4.05 -10.06
CA ASP A 54 -14.95 -4.84 -11.25
C ASP A 54 -14.91 -6.35 -10.94
N SER A 55 -15.36 -7.16 -11.88
CA SER A 55 -15.25 -8.61 -11.81
C SER A 55 -15.18 -9.23 -13.20
N ALA A 56 -14.42 -10.32 -13.32
CA ALA A 56 -14.34 -11.09 -14.55
C ALA A 56 -14.32 -12.59 -14.27
N LYS A 57 -14.83 -13.36 -15.22
CA LYS A 57 -14.74 -14.82 -15.21
C LYS A 57 -13.48 -15.25 -15.96
N THR A 58 -12.85 -16.32 -15.50
CA THR A 58 -11.78 -16.98 -16.27
C THR A 58 -12.36 -17.78 -17.43
N ILE A 59 -11.79 -17.61 -18.62
CA ILE A 59 -12.07 -18.39 -19.84
C ILE A 59 -10.75 -19.02 -20.25
N ASN A 60 -10.64 -20.35 -20.19
CA ASN A 60 -9.40 -21.10 -20.47
C ASN A 60 -8.19 -20.58 -19.68
N GLY A 61 -8.38 -20.32 -18.38
CA GLY A 61 -7.34 -19.75 -17.50
C GLY A 61 -7.07 -18.26 -17.73
N LYS A 62 -7.60 -17.65 -18.80
CA LYS A 62 -7.41 -16.23 -19.10
C LYS A 62 -8.52 -15.39 -18.48
N LEU A 63 -8.14 -14.28 -17.84
CA LEU A 63 -9.02 -13.25 -17.33
C LEU A 63 -8.71 -11.92 -18.04
N VAL A 64 -9.75 -11.23 -18.50
CA VAL A 64 -9.63 -9.93 -19.16
C VAL A 64 -10.61 -8.94 -18.53
N LEU A 65 -10.08 -7.80 -18.12
CA LEU A 65 -10.81 -6.66 -17.57
C LEU A 65 -10.51 -5.45 -18.45
N LYS A 66 -11.55 -4.69 -18.81
CA LYS A 66 -11.42 -3.48 -19.64
C LYS A 66 -12.25 -2.37 -19.02
N GLY A 67 -11.61 -1.26 -18.68
CA GLY A 67 -12.30 -0.20 -17.96
C GLY A 67 -11.44 1.04 -17.78
N ARG A 68 -11.94 1.94 -16.92
CA ARG A 68 -11.18 3.06 -16.40
C ARG A 68 -11.01 2.84 -14.90
N TYR A 69 -9.78 2.62 -14.48
CA TYR A 69 -9.42 2.38 -13.10
C TYR A 69 -8.51 3.50 -12.62
N ASP A 70 -8.72 3.93 -11.37
CA ASP A 70 -7.83 4.91 -10.75
C ASP A 70 -6.41 4.34 -10.62
N SER A 71 -5.43 5.23 -10.58
CA SER A 71 -4.05 4.84 -10.31
C SER A 71 -3.91 4.32 -8.87
N GLY A 72 -3.42 3.09 -8.69
CA GLY A 72 -3.31 2.48 -7.36
C GLY A 72 -2.86 1.03 -7.33
N LEU A 73 -2.84 0.46 -6.13
CA LEU A 73 -2.60 -0.95 -5.88
C LEU A 73 -3.95 -1.69 -5.82
N TYR A 74 -4.12 -2.68 -6.70
CA TYR A 74 -5.33 -3.48 -6.80
C TYR A 74 -5.08 -4.90 -6.37
N ALA A 75 -6.10 -5.57 -5.86
CA ALA A 75 -6.10 -6.99 -5.56
C ALA A 75 -7.10 -7.74 -6.44
N LEU A 76 -6.64 -8.81 -7.09
CA LEU A 76 -7.51 -9.79 -7.71
C LEU A 76 -7.82 -10.90 -6.70
N ILE A 77 -9.08 -11.04 -6.33
CA ILE A 77 -9.50 -11.89 -5.20
C ILE A 77 -10.57 -12.89 -5.63
N LYS A 78 -10.46 -14.11 -5.12
CA LYS A 78 -11.50 -15.13 -5.16
C LYS A 78 -11.41 -16.05 -3.95
N ASN A 79 -12.54 -16.32 -3.30
CA ASN A 79 -12.63 -17.17 -2.10
C ASN A 79 -11.62 -16.78 -1.01
N GLY A 80 -11.38 -15.48 -0.81
CA GLY A 80 -10.43 -14.95 0.18
C GLY A 80 -8.94 -15.04 -0.21
N LYS A 81 -8.59 -15.72 -1.32
CA LYS A 81 -7.23 -15.78 -1.86
C LYS A 81 -7.05 -14.77 -3.00
N GLY A 82 -5.82 -14.34 -3.23
CA GLY A 82 -5.51 -13.39 -4.29
C GLY A 82 -4.08 -12.90 -4.24
N PHE A 83 -3.76 -11.98 -5.16
CA PHE A 83 -2.51 -11.25 -5.21
C PHE A 83 -2.80 -9.79 -5.60
N SER A 84 -1.81 -8.92 -5.37
CA SER A 84 -1.95 -7.48 -5.64
C SER A 84 -0.94 -7.00 -6.67
N PHE A 85 -1.33 -6.00 -7.45
CA PHE A 85 -0.56 -5.44 -8.55
C PHE A 85 -0.95 -3.98 -8.78
N ILE A 86 -0.05 -3.18 -9.34
CA ILE A 86 -0.26 -1.76 -9.64
C ILE A 86 -1.12 -1.64 -10.90
N VAL A 87 -2.09 -0.75 -10.89
CA VAL A 87 -2.85 -0.33 -12.07
C VAL A 87 -2.63 1.16 -12.26
N ASN A 88 -2.07 1.54 -13.40
CA ASN A 88 -1.91 2.92 -13.87
C ASN A 88 -1.54 2.98 -15.35
N GLU A 89 -0.95 1.93 -15.90
CA GLU A 89 -0.66 1.78 -17.33
C GLU A 89 -1.90 1.34 -18.13
N ASN A 90 -1.92 1.68 -19.43
CA ASN A 90 -3.04 1.35 -20.34
C ASN A 90 -3.16 -0.15 -20.60
N LYS A 91 -2.05 -0.90 -20.50
CA LYS A 91 -2.01 -2.32 -20.80
C LYS A 91 -1.15 -3.01 -19.76
N ILE A 92 -1.76 -3.99 -19.09
CA ILE A 92 -1.13 -4.79 -18.06
C ILE A 92 -1.36 -6.26 -18.42
N ARG A 93 -0.27 -7.02 -18.57
CA ARG A 93 -0.32 -8.47 -18.80
C ARG A 93 0.49 -9.20 -17.74
N LEU A 94 -0.19 -10.10 -17.04
CA LEU A 94 0.38 -10.88 -15.94
C LEU A 94 0.14 -12.37 -16.16
N GLN A 95 0.97 -13.20 -15.56
CA GLN A 95 0.78 -14.64 -15.45
C GLN A 95 1.00 -15.07 -14.01
N ALA A 96 0.18 -15.97 -13.49
CA ALA A 96 0.37 -16.53 -12.15
C ALA A 96 -0.21 -17.94 -12.07
N ASP A 97 0.38 -18.77 -11.21
CA ASP A 97 -0.25 -19.99 -10.71
C ASP A 97 -1.09 -19.62 -9.48
N TRP A 98 -2.39 -19.89 -9.55
CA TRP A 98 -3.35 -19.54 -8.51
C TRP A 98 -3.10 -20.27 -7.18
N ASN A 99 -2.61 -21.51 -7.23
CA ASN A 99 -2.34 -22.33 -6.05
C ASN A 99 -1.02 -21.93 -5.38
N ALA A 100 -0.02 -21.52 -6.16
CA ALA A 100 1.25 -20.99 -5.65
C ALA A 100 1.15 -19.55 -5.08
N GLY A 101 0.03 -18.85 -5.36
CA GLY A 101 -0.28 -17.54 -4.80
C GLY A 101 0.63 -16.41 -5.33
N ALA A 102 0.81 -15.35 -4.54
CA ALA A 102 1.49 -14.13 -5.00
C ALA A 102 2.97 -14.36 -5.41
N GLY A 103 3.62 -15.43 -4.95
CA GLY A 103 5.01 -15.75 -5.30
C GLY A 103 5.20 -16.26 -6.74
N SER A 104 4.12 -16.66 -7.42
CA SER A 104 4.16 -17.14 -8.81
C SER A 104 3.92 -16.05 -9.85
N LEU A 105 3.66 -14.81 -9.40
CA LEU A 105 3.31 -13.69 -10.29
C LEU A 105 4.49 -13.33 -11.19
N LYS A 106 4.28 -13.48 -12.50
CA LYS A 106 5.18 -13.08 -13.58
C LYS A 106 4.55 -11.90 -14.33
N VAL A 107 5.37 -10.91 -14.62
CA VAL A 107 4.96 -9.72 -15.37
C VAL A 107 5.33 -9.92 -16.83
N LEU A 108 4.33 -10.02 -17.71
CA LEU A 108 4.52 -10.17 -19.15
C LEU A 108 4.60 -8.80 -19.84
N GLU A 109 3.84 -7.82 -19.35
CA GLU A 109 3.81 -6.44 -19.87
C GLU A 109 3.30 -5.50 -18.77
N SER A 110 4.19 -4.69 -18.19
CA SER A 110 3.91 -3.59 -17.24
C SER A 110 5.22 -3.20 -16.55
N GLU A 111 5.76 -2.01 -16.80
CA GLU A 111 7.03 -1.60 -16.17
C GLU A 111 6.82 -1.36 -14.66
N GLU A 112 5.68 -0.79 -14.29
CA GLU A 112 5.28 -0.55 -12.90
C GLU A 112 5.23 -1.86 -12.10
N ASN A 113 4.58 -2.89 -12.64
CA ASN A 113 4.51 -4.17 -11.96
C ASN A 113 5.84 -4.93 -11.98
N ARG A 114 6.70 -4.73 -12.99
CA ARG A 114 8.03 -5.32 -13.03
C ARG A 114 8.85 -4.85 -11.82
N TRP A 115 8.93 -3.53 -11.63
CA TRP A 115 9.63 -2.93 -10.50
C TRP A 115 9.00 -3.33 -9.16
N TRP A 116 7.66 -3.30 -9.07
CA TRP A 116 6.95 -3.61 -7.84
C TRP A 116 7.11 -5.08 -7.41
N THR A 117 6.97 -6.01 -8.34
CA THR A 117 7.09 -7.45 -8.05
C THR A 117 8.52 -7.80 -7.63
N GLU A 118 9.52 -7.25 -8.33
CA GLU A 118 10.93 -7.45 -7.95
C GLU A 118 11.24 -6.80 -6.59
N TYR A 119 10.70 -5.62 -6.31
CA TYR A 119 10.79 -4.99 -4.99
C TYR A 119 10.24 -5.90 -3.89
N LEU A 120 9.02 -6.42 -4.04
CA LEU A 120 8.39 -7.29 -3.04
C LEU A 120 9.22 -8.54 -2.77
N MET A 121 9.74 -9.19 -3.81
CA MET A 121 10.62 -10.35 -3.68
C MET A 121 11.90 -9.99 -2.90
N ARG A 122 12.62 -8.94 -3.32
CA ARG A 122 13.86 -8.50 -2.68
C ARG A 122 13.63 -8.07 -1.24
N ARG A 123 12.54 -7.34 -0.97
CA ARG A 123 12.14 -6.90 0.36
C ARG A 123 11.91 -8.08 1.29
N ASN A 124 11.14 -9.08 0.85
CA ASN A 124 10.84 -10.26 1.66
C ASN A 124 12.11 -11.05 2.00
N ILE A 125 13.00 -11.26 1.01
CA ILE A 125 14.31 -11.91 1.24
C ILE A 125 15.18 -11.08 2.20
N THR A 126 15.27 -9.77 1.97
CA THR A 126 16.09 -8.86 2.77
C THR A 126 15.65 -8.84 4.22
N TYR A 127 14.35 -8.61 4.49
CA TYR A 127 13.84 -8.57 5.86
C TYR A 127 13.84 -9.94 6.52
N GLY A 128 13.66 -11.03 5.76
CA GLY A 128 13.88 -12.38 6.26
C GLY A 128 15.30 -12.59 6.77
N LYS A 129 16.31 -12.24 5.96
CA LYS A 129 17.73 -12.32 6.35
C LYS A 129 18.07 -11.44 7.55
N LEU A 130 17.62 -10.18 7.55
CA LEU A 130 17.90 -9.26 8.67
C LEU A 130 17.30 -9.76 9.99
N ASN A 131 16.12 -10.37 9.97
CA ASN A 131 15.52 -10.95 11.18
C ASN A 131 16.36 -12.09 11.78
N VAL A 132 17.19 -12.76 10.98
CA VAL A 132 18.09 -13.84 11.42
C VAL A 132 19.45 -13.28 11.84
N ILE A 133 20.02 -12.36 11.06
CA ILE A 133 21.38 -11.84 11.30
C ILE A 133 21.41 -10.87 12.48
N GLN A 134 20.37 -10.06 12.67
CA GLN A 134 20.37 -9.01 13.68
C GLN A 134 20.48 -9.55 15.13
N PRO A 135 19.73 -10.59 15.56
CA PRO A 135 19.94 -11.17 16.89
C PRO A 135 21.36 -11.73 17.08
N VAL A 136 21.92 -12.31 16.02
CA VAL A 136 23.28 -12.87 16.03
C VAL A 136 24.32 -11.78 16.26
N THR A 137 24.23 -10.64 15.57
CA THR A 137 25.16 -9.51 15.77
C THR A 137 25.00 -8.84 17.14
N MET A 138 23.94 -9.15 17.90
CA MET A 138 23.73 -8.60 19.24
C MET A 138 24.16 -9.55 20.35
N ALA A 139 24.30 -10.85 20.07
CA ALA A 139 24.58 -11.88 21.08
C ALA A 139 26.05 -12.33 21.11
N TYR A 140 26.79 -12.18 20.01
CA TYR A 140 28.16 -12.69 19.88
C TYR A 140 29.22 -11.69 20.34
N ASP A 141 30.36 -12.23 20.77
CA ASP A 141 31.57 -11.47 21.10
C ASP A 141 32.05 -10.65 19.89
N ARG A 142 32.27 -9.35 20.12
CA ARG A 142 32.63 -8.37 19.10
C ARG A 142 34.00 -8.61 18.50
N ASP A 143 34.89 -9.27 19.25
CA ASP A 143 36.25 -9.58 18.79
C ASP A 143 36.32 -10.90 18.00
N SER A 144 35.21 -11.65 17.95
CA SER A 144 35.14 -12.90 17.18
C SER A 144 35.13 -12.65 15.66
N GLU A 145 35.73 -13.58 14.92
CA GLU A 145 35.67 -13.55 13.45
C GLU A 145 34.23 -13.62 12.94
N PHE A 146 33.42 -14.48 13.58
CA PHE A 146 32.03 -14.66 13.22
C PHE A 146 31.22 -13.36 13.36
N TYR A 147 31.42 -12.58 14.43
CA TYR A 147 30.78 -11.26 14.58
C TYR A 147 31.13 -10.30 13.43
N ARG A 148 32.42 -10.25 13.04
CA ARG A 148 32.86 -9.41 11.92
C ARG A 148 32.19 -9.81 10.61
N GLN A 149 32.09 -11.11 10.34
CA GLN A 149 31.41 -11.64 9.15
C GLN A 149 29.91 -11.34 9.16
N ALA A 150 29.22 -11.60 10.29
CA ALA A 150 27.80 -11.33 10.45
C ALA A 150 27.46 -9.83 10.29
N THR A 151 28.31 -8.96 10.84
CA THR A 151 28.16 -7.50 10.71
C THR A 151 28.32 -7.04 9.25
N LYS A 152 29.31 -7.59 8.53
CA LYS A 152 29.50 -7.31 7.10
C LYS A 152 28.27 -7.73 6.28
N GLU A 153 27.74 -8.92 6.54
CA GLU A 153 26.52 -9.41 5.85
C GLU A 153 25.31 -8.54 6.22
N PHE A 154 25.15 -8.15 7.49
CA PHE A 154 24.07 -7.27 7.92
C PHE A 154 24.01 -5.97 7.11
N TYR A 155 25.14 -5.28 6.97
CA TYR A 155 25.19 -4.03 6.18
C TYR A 155 25.02 -4.27 4.69
N THR A 156 25.56 -5.37 4.16
CA THR A 156 25.41 -5.75 2.75
C THR A 156 23.94 -5.97 2.40
N VAL A 157 23.24 -6.79 3.20
CA VAL A 157 21.81 -7.09 3.04
C VAL A 157 20.97 -5.82 3.18
N GLN A 158 21.21 -5.02 4.22
CA GLN A 158 20.43 -3.79 4.46
C GLN A 158 20.64 -2.74 3.36
N GLY A 159 21.86 -2.62 2.83
CA GLY A 159 22.20 -1.72 1.74
C GLY A 159 21.54 -2.12 0.41
N GLY A 160 21.57 -3.41 0.09
CA GLY A 160 21.13 -3.94 -1.21
C GLY A 160 19.70 -3.55 -1.60
N LEU A 161 18.74 -3.63 -0.69
CA LEU A 161 17.35 -3.26 -0.97
C LEU A 161 17.21 -1.76 -1.29
N ARG A 162 17.93 -0.88 -0.58
CA ARG A 162 17.87 0.56 -0.83
C ARG A 162 18.51 0.93 -2.16
N THR A 163 19.65 0.31 -2.48
CA THR A 163 20.31 0.45 -3.79
C THR A 163 19.41 -0.03 -4.93
N PHE A 164 18.58 -1.05 -4.69
CA PHE A 164 17.56 -1.44 -5.67
C PHE A 164 16.46 -0.37 -5.81
N VAL A 165 15.89 0.12 -4.70
CA VAL A 165 14.83 1.14 -4.74
C VAL A 165 15.30 2.43 -5.43
N SER A 166 16.56 2.83 -5.27
CA SER A 166 17.12 4.02 -5.96
C SER A 166 17.24 3.85 -7.49
N LYS A 167 17.14 2.63 -8.02
CA LYS A 167 17.14 2.37 -9.48
C LYS A 167 15.73 2.46 -10.09
N ILE A 168 14.67 2.41 -9.28
CA ILE A 168 13.30 2.54 -9.76
C ILE A 168 13.06 3.99 -10.20
N PRO A 169 12.59 4.26 -11.43
CA PRO A 169 12.39 5.63 -11.91
C PRO A 169 11.50 6.45 -10.97
N ARG A 170 11.96 7.65 -10.58
CA ARG A 170 11.43 8.36 -9.39
C ARG A 170 9.92 8.70 -9.45
N GLN A 171 9.39 8.87 -10.66
CA GLN A 171 8.01 9.32 -10.92
C GLN A 171 6.99 8.18 -10.99
N THR A 172 7.43 6.92 -10.93
CA THR A 172 6.53 5.75 -11.01
C THR A 172 5.79 5.52 -9.69
N LEU A 173 4.62 4.88 -9.76
CA LEU A 173 3.91 4.43 -8.57
C LEU A 173 4.71 3.38 -7.80
N ALA A 174 5.41 2.48 -8.50
CA ALA A 174 6.29 1.50 -7.90
C ALA A 174 7.37 2.18 -7.03
N SER A 175 7.95 3.30 -7.48
CA SER A 175 8.93 4.06 -6.70
C SER A 175 8.28 4.72 -5.48
N LEU A 176 7.11 5.36 -5.65
CA LEU A 176 6.35 5.95 -4.55
C LEU A 176 6.06 4.91 -3.46
N PHE A 177 5.52 3.76 -3.87
CA PHE A 177 5.14 2.65 -3.00
C PHE A 177 6.35 2.00 -2.32
N ALA A 178 7.40 1.68 -3.07
CA ALA A 178 8.60 1.06 -2.53
C ALA A 178 9.31 1.97 -1.51
N ARG A 179 9.42 3.29 -1.81
CA ARG A 179 10.02 4.26 -0.88
C ARG A 179 9.23 4.38 0.41
N ALA A 180 7.90 4.49 0.32
CA ALA A 180 7.04 4.56 1.50
C ALA A 180 7.12 3.29 2.37
N ASP A 181 7.26 2.12 1.75
CA ASP A 181 7.35 0.83 2.46
C ASP A 181 8.72 0.59 3.13
N LEU A 182 9.82 1.14 2.61
CA LEU A 182 11.18 0.96 3.16
C LEU A 182 11.34 1.26 4.66
N ARG A 183 11.77 0.27 5.44
CA ARG A 183 12.17 0.44 6.86
C ARG A 183 13.45 1.26 7.00
N PRO A 184 13.60 2.07 8.08
CA PRO A 184 14.84 2.82 8.37
C PRO A 184 16.08 1.93 8.43
N ARG A 185 17.25 2.52 8.21
CA ARG A 185 18.52 1.84 8.46
C ARG A 185 18.71 1.67 9.97
N LEU A 186 19.25 0.53 10.35
CA LEU A 186 19.68 0.25 11.72
C LEU A 186 21.20 0.18 11.75
N ALA A 187 21.80 0.75 12.79
CA ALA A 187 23.19 0.48 13.13
C ALA A 187 23.23 -0.75 14.05
N HIS A 188 24.12 -1.70 13.74
CA HIS A 188 24.23 -2.96 14.48
C HIS A 188 24.81 -2.76 15.90
N ASN A 189 25.59 -1.69 16.11
CA ASN A 189 26.28 -1.39 17.36
C ASN A 189 25.39 -0.70 18.41
N MET A 190 24.16 -0.34 18.04
CA MET A 190 23.18 0.26 18.95
C MET A 190 22.53 -0.81 19.82
N SER A 191 22.30 -0.50 21.09
CA SER A 191 21.42 -1.27 21.97
C SER A 191 19.98 -1.33 21.43
N PHE A 192 19.16 -2.26 21.93
CA PHE A 192 17.76 -2.36 21.53
C PHE A 192 16.97 -1.06 21.75
N SER A 193 17.24 -0.33 22.83
CA SER A 193 16.59 0.94 23.13
C SER A 193 16.99 2.03 22.13
N GLU A 194 18.28 2.15 21.81
CA GLU A 194 18.79 3.09 20.80
C GLU A 194 18.27 2.77 19.39
N GLN A 195 18.25 1.48 19.01
CA GLN A 195 17.68 1.05 17.73
C GLN A 195 16.19 1.43 17.66
N ARG A 196 15.43 1.23 18.74
CA ARG A 196 14.01 1.61 18.79
C ARG A 196 13.83 3.12 18.64
N LEU A 197 14.64 3.93 19.33
CA LEU A 197 14.60 5.39 19.20
C LEU A 197 14.95 5.84 17.78
N SER A 198 16.00 5.25 17.19
CA SER A 198 16.40 5.52 15.80
C SER A 198 15.31 5.14 14.81
N MET A 199 14.65 3.98 15.00
CA MET A 199 13.50 3.59 14.19
C MET A 199 12.37 4.60 14.31
N LYS A 200 11.98 5.01 15.53
CA LYS A 200 10.90 5.98 15.74
C LYS A 200 11.18 7.29 15.00
N LYS A 201 12.39 7.83 15.14
CA LYS A 201 12.81 9.09 14.52
C LYS A 201 12.75 9.04 12.99
N ASN A 202 13.15 7.92 12.41
CA ASN A 202 13.38 7.82 10.96
C ASN A 202 12.29 7.02 10.22
N TRP A 203 11.27 6.51 10.91
CA TRP A 203 10.30 5.54 10.37
C TRP A 203 9.66 5.97 9.06
N PHE A 204 9.30 7.25 9.00
CA PHE A 204 8.60 7.85 7.87
C PHE A 204 9.50 8.68 6.95
N ALA A 205 10.83 8.61 7.10
CA ALA A 205 11.77 9.48 6.37
C ALA A 205 11.70 9.38 4.84
N ASN A 206 11.14 8.28 4.30
CA ASN A 206 11.00 8.06 2.86
C ASN A 206 9.54 8.15 2.37
N VAL A 207 8.61 8.59 3.24
CA VAL A 207 7.21 8.77 2.90
C VAL A 207 7.01 10.16 2.31
N ASP A 208 6.42 10.23 1.12
CA ASP A 208 5.98 11.48 0.53
C ASP A 208 4.57 11.81 1.03
N TRP A 209 4.49 12.61 2.09
CA TRP A 209 3.23 13.01 2.72
C TRP A 209 2.37 13.94 1.86
N THR A 210 2.87 14.40 0.71
CA THR A 210 2.11 15.27 -0.19
C THR A 210 1.34 14.47 -1.24
N ASP A 211 1.75 13.23 -1.52
CA ASP A 211 1.18 12.41 -2.58
C ASP A 211 0.01 11.53 -2.09
N SER A 212 -1.22 11.97 -2.34
CA SER A 212 -2.43 11.25 -1.92
C SER A 212 -2.63 9.91 -2.63
N ARG A 213 -1.88 9.60 -3.70
CA ARG A 213 -1.93 8.28 -4.36
C ARG A 213 -1.48 7.15 -3.43
N LEU A 214 -0.73 7.47 -2.37
CA LEU A 214 -0.43 6.53 -1.30
C LEU A 214 -1.69 5.94 -0.62
N LEU A 215 -2.80 6.70 -0.61
CA LEU A 215 -4.09 6.24 -0.07
C LEU A 215 -4.75 5.20 -0.97
N ASN A 216 -4.39 5.13 -2.25
CA ASN A 216 -4.79 4.08 -3.18
C ASN A 216 -3.87 2.86 -3.08
N SER A 217 -3.43 2.55 -1.85
CA SER A 217 -2.73 1.33 -1.47
C SER A 217 -2.98 1.03 0.01
N ASP A 218 -2.53 -0.12 0.49
CA ASP A 218 -2.50 -0.44 1.92
C ASP A 218 -1.15 -0.08 2.59
N ILE A 219 -0.23 0.56 1.86
CA ILE A 219 1.15 0.77 2.30
C ILE A 219 1.21 1.71 3.50
N LEU A 220 0.53 2.85 3.45
CA LEU A 220 0.47 3.77 4.61
C LEU A 220 -0.18 3.12 5.82
N THR A 221 -1.24 2.34 5.60
CA THR A 221 -1.93 1.60 6.67
C THR A 221 -0.98 0.63 7.37
N ASN A 222 -0.26 -0.17 6.61
CA ASN A 222 0.71 -1.13 7.13
C ASN A 222 1.86 -0.40 7.83
N LYS A 223 2.37 0.67 7.22
CA LYS A 223 3.46 1.48 7.77
C LYS A 223 3.10 2.13 9.10
N ILE A 224 1.90 2.70 9.21
CA ILE A 224 1.40 3.30 10.46
C ILE A 224 1.17 2.22 11.51
N ASN A 225 0.58 1.08 11.15
CA ASN A 225 0.36 -0.01 12.09
C ASN A 225 1.66 -0.56 12.69
N ASP A 226 2.68 -0.73 11.85
CA ASP A 226 4.01 -1.15 12.29
C ASP A 226 4.64 -0.10 13.20
N PHE A 227 4.56 1.19 12.84
CA PHE A 227 5.04 2.28 13.67
C PHE A 227 4.40 2.30 15.06
N MET A 228 3.07 2.20 15.13
CA MET A 228 2.36 2.18 16.41
C MET A 228 2.76 0.96 17.25
N SER A 229 3.09 -0.17 16.61
CA SER A 229 3.59 -1.36 17.31
C SER A 229 4.99 -1.13 17.89
N ILE A 230 5.86 -0.39 17.19
CA ILE A 230 7.18 0.05 17.71
C ILE A 230 7.00 1.00 18.88
N CYS A 231 6.03 1.92 18.80
CA CYS A 231 5.70 2.86 19.86
C CYS A 231 5.16 2.20 21.13
N ALA A 232 4.30 1.19 21.02
CA ALA A 232 3.88 0.40 22.18
C ALA A 232 5.07 -0.25 22.89
N GLY A 233 6.05 -0.75 22.13
CA GLY A 233 7.18 -1.48 22.67
C GLY A 233 6.79 -2.89 23.13
N ARG A 234 7.65 -3.87 22.85
CA ARG A 234 7.45 -5.24 23.34
C ARG A 234 7.79 -5.31 24.84
N GLY A 235 6.91 -5.94 25.63
CA GLY A 235 7.13 -6.13 27.08
C GLY A 235 6.97 -4.86 27.93
N ALA A 236 6.49 -3.76 27.35
CA ALA A 236 6.23 -2.54 28.08
C ALA A 236 5.01 -2.67 29.01
N SER A 237 5.07 -2.00 30.16
CA SER A 237 3.92 -1.85 31.06
C SER A 237 2.83 -0.99 30.41
N ARG A 238 1.59 -1.09 30.90
CA ARG A 238 0.47 -0.30 30.37
C ARG A 238 0.74 1.22 30.34
N PRO A 239 1.28 1.85 31.40
CA PRO A 239 1.62 3.28 31.37
C PRO A 239 2.69 3.63 30.31
N GLU A 240 3.63 2.74 30.06
CA GLU A 240 4.66 2.94 29.03
C GLU A 240 4.09 2.80 27.62
N VAL A 241 3.22 1.82 27.39
CA VAL A 241 2.48 1.66 26.13
C VAL A 241 1.65 2.93 25.84
N GLU A 242 0.92 3.43 26.84
CA GLU A 242 0.11 4.65 26.69
C GLU A 242 0.97 5.87 26.34
N ARG A 243 2.12 6.03 27.00
CA ARG A 243 3.06 7.13 26.73
C ARG A 243 3.65 7.04 25.32
N GLY A 244 4.14 5.86 24.94
CA GLY A 244 4.72 5.63 23.62
C GLY A 244 3.71 5.79 22.49
N MET A 245 2.46 5.36 22.71
CA MET A 245 1.36 5.56 21.76
C MET A 245 1.02 7.05 21.60
N LYS A 246 0.96 7.84 22.68
CA LYS A 246 0.74 9.30 22.60
C LYS A 246 1.85 9.98 21.80
N GLU A 247 3.12 9.69 22.12
CA GLU A 247 4.27 10.17 21.35
C GLU A 247 4.17 9.81 19.86
N GLY A 248 3.80 8.56 19.55
CA GLY A 248 3.62 8.12 18.16
C GLY A 248 2.50 8.86 17.43
N VAL A 249 1.37 9.13 18.11
CA VAL A 249 0.28 9.93 17.55
C VAL A 249 0.77 11.33 17.19
N ASP A 250 1.48 11.99 18.11
CA ASP A 250 1.96 13.37 17.91
C ASP A 250 2.94 13.45 16.74
N ILE A 251 3.86 12.49 16.63
CA ILE A 251 4.80 12.37 15.49
C ILE A 251 4.02 12.20 14.17
N LEU A 252 3.08 11.27 14.11
CA LEU A 252 2.36 10.96 12.88
C LEU A 252 1.44 12.10 12.43
N LEU A 253 0.69 12.71 13.37
CA LEU A 253 -0.21 13.81 13.03
C LEU A 253 0.57 15.04 12.56
N SER A 254 1.74 15.31 13.14
CA SER A 254 2.62 16.38 12.68
C SER A 254 3.14 16.13 11.26
N ALA A 255 3.52 14.89 10.94
CA ALA A 255 4.05 14.53 9.63
C ALA A 255 3.02 14.63 8.48
N THR A 256 1.72 14.52 8.79
CA THR A 256 0.65 14.43 7.78
C THR A 256 -0.02 15.78 7.45
N GLN A 257 0.33 16.86 8.15
CA GLN A 257 -0.35 18.16 8.04
C GLN A 257 -0.36 18.76 6.61
N ALA A 258 0.64 18.42 5.80
CA ALA A 258 0.78 18.94 4.44
C ALA A 258 -0.31 18.45 3.47
N ASN A 259 -1.00 17.36 3.79
CA ASN A 259 -2.06 16.81 2.93
C ASN A 259 -3.31 16.48 3.77
N PRO A 260 -4.40 17.26 3.65
CA PRO A 260 -5.62 17.05 4.43
C PRO A 260 -6.21 15.64 4.29
N GLN A 261 -6.18 15.04 3.10
CA GLN A 261 -6.72 13.69 2.87
C GLN A 261 -5.93 12.64 3.64
N ILE A 262 -4.59 12.73 3.60
CA ILE A 262 -3.73 11.82 4.35
C ILE A 262 -3.86 12.07 5.86
N HIS A 263 -3.96 13.33 6.28
CA HIS A 263 -4.16 13.69 7.69
C HIS A 263 -5.45 13.10 8.27
N GLU A 264 -6.58 13.28 7.58
CA GLU A 264 -7.87 12.71 7.98
C GLU A 264 -7.83 11.18 8.01
N TYR A 265 -7.19 10.56 7.01
CA TYR A 265 -7.01 9.11 6.97
C TYR A 265 -6.17 8.60 8.15
N ALA A 266 -5.03 9.25 8.44
CA ALA A 266 -4.16 8.87 9.54
C ALA A 266 -4.87 9.01 10.90
N LEU A 267 -5.62 10.11 11.09
CA LEU A 267 -6.40 10.35 12.30
C LEU A 267 -7.42 9.23 12.54
N SER A 268 -8.17 8.83 11.51
CA SER A 268 -9.18 7.78 11.64
C SER A 268 -8.57 6.42 12.00
N LEU A 269 -7.43 6.09 11.37
CA LEU A 269 -6.70 4.87 11.62
C LEU A 269 -6.16 4.84 13.05
N LEU A 270 -5.61 5.97 13.52
CA LEU A 270 -5.09 6.12 14.87
C LEU A 270 -6.18 5.94 15.92
N VAL A 271 -7.37 6.53 15.76
CA VAL A 271 -8.44 6.34 16.75
C VAL A 271 -8.83 4.88 16.84
N LYS A 272 -9.06 4.22 15.70
CA LYS A 272 -9.36 2.78 15.68
C LYS A 272 -8.25 1.99 16.36
N LYS A 273 -6.98 2.35 16.15
CA LYS A 273 -5.84 1.67 16.78
C LYS A 273 -5.83 1.89 18.29
N LEU A 274 -5.97 3.11 18.79
CA LEU A 274 -5.99 3.42 20.22
C LEU A 274 -7.14 2.69 20.95
N GLU A 275 -8.31 2.60 20.32
CA GLU A 275 -9.44 1.81 20.84
C GLU A 275 -9.06 0.33 21.02
N THR A 276 -8.30 -0.26 20.09
CA THR A 276 -7.83 -1.66 20.24
C THR A 276 -6.89 -1.88 21.44
N TYR A 277 -6.26 -0.82 21.95
CA TYR A 277 -5.43 -0.87 23.17
C TYR A 277 -6.20 -0.41 24.42
N GLY A 278 -7.49 -0.11 24.31
CA GLY A 278 -8.30 0.41 25.42
C GLY A 278 -7.91 1.84 25.83
N ILE A 279 -7.14 2.54 25.00
CA ILE A 279 -6.70 3.92 25.26
C ILE A 279 -7.79 4.85 24.74
N ARG A 280 -8.63 5.36 25.64
CA ARG A 280 -9.61 6.40 25.30
C ARG A 280 -8.92 7.75 25.43
N ASN A 281 -8.79 8.48 24.32
CA ASN A 281 -8.34 9.87 24.36
C ASN A 281 -9.46 10.81 23.87
N PRO A 282 -10.10 11.57 24.77
CA PRO A 282 -11.16 12.50 24.39
C PRO A 282 -10.69 13.58 23.41
N ALA A 283 -9.40 13.94 23.42
CA ALA A 283 -8.80 14.91 22.50
C ALA A 283 -8.77 14.44 21.02
N TYR A 284 -8.93 13.14 20.76
CA TYR A 284 -9.02 12.61 19.39
C TYR A 284 -10.44 12.17 19.02
N SER A 285 -11.30 11.93 20.02
CA SER A 285 -12.69 11.52 19.81
C SER A 285 -13.59 12.59 19.20
N HIS A 286 -13.37 13.87 19.51
CA HIS A 286 -14.21 14.98 19.02
C HIS A 286 -13.94 15.35 17.55
N LYS A 287 -12.73 15.06 17.04
CA LYS A 287 -12.33 15.32 15.65
C LYS A 287 -12.96 14.33 14.64
N LEU A 288 -13.68 13.32 15.12
CA LEU A 288 -14.23 12.22 14.29
C LEU A 288 -15.64 12.44 13.74
N ARG A 289 -16.29 13.59 13.97
CA ARG A 289 -17.71 13.73 13.58
C ARG A 289 -17.95 13.69 12.06
N HIS A 290 -16.98 13.96 11.20
CA HIS A 290 -17.15 13.94 9.73
C HIS A 290 -15.80 13.70 9.04
N PRO A 291 -15.54 12.57 8.33
CA PRO A 291 -15.11 12.74 6.92
C PRO A 291 -15.39 11.59 5.92
N TYR A 292 -15.68 10.34 6.31
CA TYR A 292 -15.69 9.21 5.35
C TYR A 292 -16.86 9.17 4.34
N ARG A 293 -17.67 10.22 4.26
CA ARG A 293 -18.79 10.30 3.31
C ARG A 293 -18.38 10.86 1.95
N ASN A 294 -17.25 11.57 1.86
CA ASN A 294 -16.89 12.36 0.66
C ASN A 294 -15.88 11.68 -0.29
N LEU A 295 -15.27 10.56 0.09
CA LEU A 295 -14.46 9.75 -0.83
C LEU A 295 -15.30 8.84 -1.76
N ARG A 296 -16.64 8.97 -1.71
CA ARG A 296 -17.61 8.10 -2.41
C ARG A 296 -18.03 8.55 -3.81
N THR A 297 -17.44 9.59 -4.41
CA THR A 297 -17.95 10.11 -5.69
C THR A 297 -16.87 10.28 -6.75
N ARG A 298 -16.81 9.30 -7.68
CA ARG A 298 -17.01 9.44 -9.14
C ARG A 298 -16.60 8.15 -9.86
N GLY A 299 -17.39 7.08 -9.69
CA GLY A 299 -17.40 5.97 -10.63
C GLY A 299 -18.39 6.26 -11.78
N PRO A 300 -18.13 5.81 -13.02
CA PRO A 300 -19.07 6.01 -14.12
C PRO A 300 -20.40 5.31 -13.81
N ARG A 301 -21.52 5.96 -14.11
CA ARG A 301 -22.84 5.32 -14.14
C ARG A 301 -22.75 4.12 -15.07
N ALA A 302 -22.96 2.92 -14.52
CA ALA A 302 -23.12 1.70 -15.29
C ALA A 302 -24.24 1.93 -16.32
N GLY A 303 -23.87 1.85 -17.60
CA GLY A 303 -24.82 1.78 -18.71
C GLY A 303 -25.73 0.58 -18.48
N ASN A 304 -27.01 0.87 -18.48
CA ASN A 304 -28.09 -0.09 -18.33
C ASN A 304 -28.06 -1.04 -19.54
N ASN A 305 -27.80 -2.33 -19.32
CA ASN A 305 -28.29 -3.43 -20.15
C ASN A 305 -28.15 -4.77 -19.43
N GLY A 306 -29.31 -5.34 -19.04
CA GLY A 306 -29.52 -6.79 -18.98
C GLY A 306 -29.09 -7.54 -17.70
N GLN A 307 -30.06 -7.75 -16.81
CA GLN A 307 -30.12 -8.77 -15.74
C GLN A 307 -29.14 -8.63 -14.56
N THR A 308 -29.48 -7.76 -13.61
CA THR A 308 -28.98 -7.83 -12.23
C THR A 308 -29.95 -8.62 -11.35
N GLN A 309 -29.61 -9.87 -11.04
CA GLN A 309 -30.22 -10.56 -9.90
C GLN A 309 -29.73 -9.93 -8.60
N LYS A 310 -30.69 -9.51 -7.75
CA LYS A 310 -30.48 -8.97 -6.40
C LYS A 310 -29.55 -9.87 -5.58
N ILE A 311 -28.33 -9.41 -5.30
CA ILE A 311 -27.46 -10.03 -4.29
C ILE A 311 -27.99 -9.64 -2.91
N ARG A 312 -28.47 -10.65 -2.19
CA ARG A 312 -28.95 -10.61 -0.81
C ARG A 312 -27.83 -10.12 0.11
N ARG A 313 -28.12 -9.08 0.92
CA ARG A 313 -27.22 -8.53 1.94
C ARG A 313 -26.81 -9.61 2.95
N LEU A 314 -25.55 -10.03 2.94
CA LEU A 314 -24.95 -10.80 4.04
C LEU A 314 -24.50 -9.83 5.15
N LYS A 315 -25.35 -9.68 6.17
CA LYS A 315 -24.94 -9.24 7.50
C LYS A 315 -24.05 -10.33 8.09
N GLY A 316 -22.76 -10.06 8.29
CA GLY A 316 -21.88 -11.02 8.94
C GLY A 316 -20.39 -10.76 8.76
N TRP A 317 -19.89 -9.57 9.09
CA TRP A 317 -18.43 -9.34 9.11
C TRP A 317 -17.99 -8.56 10.34
N LYS A 318 -17.98 -9.28 11.48
CA LYS A 318 -17.35 -8.85 12.74
C LYS A 318 -16.25 -9.82 13.21
N LYS A 319 -15.79 -10.78 12.38
CA LYS A 319 -14.83 -11.83 12.80
C LYS A 319 -13.50 -11.92 12.03
N SER A 320 -13.19 -11.05 11.07
CA SER A 320 -11.98 -11.22 10.23
C SER A 320 -10.69 -10.56 10.75
N PHE A 321 -10.71 -9.84 11.89
CA PHE A 321 -9.49 -9.22 12.45
C PHE A 321 -8.74 -10.10 13.48
N ALA A 322 -9.15 -11.36 13.67
CA ALA A 322 -8.59 -12.24 14.70
C ALA A 322 -7.63 -13.33 14.19
N HIS A 323 -7.33 -13.44 12.89
CA HIS A 323 -6.50 -14.54 12.34
C HIS A 323 -5.29 -14.07 11.52
N GLN A 324 -4.54 -13.11 12.07
CA GLN A 324 -3.16 -12.84 11.62
C GLN A 324 -2.28 -12.36 12.77
N ARG A 325 -2.42 -13.01 13.94
CA ARG A 325 -1.47 -12.89 15.06
C ARG A 325 -1.03 -14.29 15.48
N PHE A 326 0.29 -14.43 15.67
CA PHE A 326 1.03 -15.54 16.26
C PHE A 326 1.41 -16.73 15.36
N ARG A 327 2.53 -16.55 14.63
CA ARG A 327 3.66 -17.51 14.67
C ARG A 327 4.94 -16.73 14.93
N PHE A 328 5.12 -16.35 16.19
CA PHE A 328 6.40 -16.02 16.81
C PHE A 328 6.27 -16.41 18.29
N ALA A 329 6.33 -17.72 18.53
CA ALA A 329 6.54 -18.33 19.83
C ALA A 329 6.95 -19.80 19.59
N GLY A 330 8.15 -20.18 20.05
CA GLY A 330 8.58 -21.56 20.26
C GLY A 330 9.39 -22.21 19.14
N GLN A 331 10.67 -21.87 18.99
CA GLN A 331 11.84 -22.59 19.53
C GLN A 331 13.10 -21.79 19.21
#